data_AF-A0A7Y7DLU2-F1
#
_entry.id   AF-A0A7Y7DLU2-F1
#
_cell.length_a   1.000
_cell.length_b   1.000
_cell.length_c   1.000
_cell.angle_alpha   90.00
_cell.angle_beta   90.00
_cell.angle_gamma   90.00
#
_symmetry.space_group_name_H-M   'P 1'
#
loop_
_entity.id
_entity.type
_entity.pdbx_description
1 polymer ?
#
loop_
_entity_poly.entity_id
_entity_poly.type
_entity_poly.pdbx_seq_one_letter_code
_entity_poly.pdbx_strand_id
1 'polypeptide(L)'
;MDKLIIKQSPPLKGEVVISGAKNAALPLLMTSLLTAQPCRYSNVPQLRDISTTQALLKDLGVGVEQQEANTVLLHAAELTSDTASYDLVRTMRASILVLGPLLARLGKANVSLPGGCAIGARPVNLHLEGLEKMGAVINVDEGYVRASVDGRLKGARIFMDIVSVGATENLMMAAALADGETVIENAAREPEIVDLANCLNSMGARISGAGTDKIRIHGVETLNGCDYRVLPDRIETGTYLVAATVTGGHIKCLNAAPETLDAVLSKLQQAGAVITVGKDWIELDRSQTPLTAVKVKTAPHPGFPTDMQAQFVALNAVASGTGVITETIFENRFMHVPELQRMGAEIALETNSAVSKGESKLKGAPVMATDLRASASLIIAGLVAEGETHISRIYHLDRGYEAIELKLGGLGANVSRASE
;
A
#
# COMPACT_ATOMS: atom_id res chain seq x y z
N MET A 1 -5.52 18.94 -16.72
CA MET A 1 -5.24 17.92 -15.67
C MET A 1 -6.27 16.83 -15.83
N ASP A 2 -6.00 15.54 -15.60
CA ASP A 2 -7.06 14.54 -15.87
C ASP A 2 -8.11 14.46 -14.75
N LYS A 3 -9.33 14.08 -15.12
CA LYS A 3 -10.45 13.75 -14.23
C LYS A 3 -11.11 12.44 -14.63
N LEU A 4 -11.83 11.80 -13.70
CA LEU A 4 -12.74 10.69 -14.00
C LEU A 4 -14.18 11.20 -14.05
N ILE A 5 -14.94 10.73 -15.03
CA ILE A 5 -16.37 10.93 -15.15
C ILE A 5 -17.03 9.57 -14.95
N ILE A 6 -17.92 9.48 -13.97
CA ILE A 6 -18.59 8.24 -13.59
C ILE A 6 -20.09 8.44 -13.68
N LYS A 7 -20.76 7.49 -14.31
CA LYS A 7 -22.22 7.40 -14.34
C LYS A 7 -22.66 6.21 -13.52
N GLN A 8 -23.90 6.28 -13.05
CA GLN A 8 -24.56 5.12 -12.46
C GLN A 8 -24.36 3.90 -13.37
N SER A 9 -23.84 2.83 -12.79
CA SER A 9 -23.43 1.62 -13.49
C SER A 9 -24.40 0.49 -13.18
N PRO A 10 -24.60 -0.46 -14.12
CA PRO A 10 -25.26 -1.71 -13.80
C PRO A 10 -24.43 -2.51 -12.78
N PRO A 11 -25.00 -3.57 -12.17
CA PRO A 11 -24.23 -4.51 -11.37
C PRO A 11 -22.99 -5.00 -12.09
N LEU A 12 -21.82 -4.85 -11.46
CA LEU A 12 -20.55 -5.25 -12.07
C LEU A 12 -20.52 -6.77 -12.29
N LYS A 13 -20.07 -7.21 -13.48
CA LYS A 13 -20.02 -8.62 -13.85
C LYS A 13 -18.77 -8.96 -14.64
N GLY A 14 -18.19 -10.12 -14.35
CA GLY A 14 -17.08 -10.68 -15.12
C GLY A 14 -15.81 -10.92 -14.28
N GLU A 15 -14.68 -10.95 -14.96
CA GLU A 15 -13.38 -11.26 -14.35
C GLU A 15 -12.46 -10.04 -14.41
N VAL A 16 -11.65 -9.85 -13.37
CA VAL A 16 -10.64 -8.79 -13.30
C VAL A 16 -9.30 -9.37 -12.84
N VAL A 17 -8.22 -9.05 -13.54
CA VAL A 17 -6.87 -9.46 -13.16
C VAL A 17 -6.29 -8.42 -12.21
N ILE A 18 -5.88 -8.89 -11.03
CA ILE A 18 -5.25 -8.08 -10.00
C ILE A 18 -3.76 -7.90 -10.31
N SER A 19 -3.27 -6.67 -10.18
CA SER A 19 -1.87 -6.29 -10.35
C SER A 19 -1.04 -6.68 -9.12
N GLY A 20 0.29 -6.59 -9.20
CA GLY A 20 1.13 -6.76 -8.01
C GLY A 20 0.95 -5.63 -6.99
N ALA A 21 1.20 -5.94 -5.73
CA ALA A 21 1.03 -5.03 -4.62
C ALA A 21 2.00 -3.86 -4.70
N LYS A 22 1.46 -2.63 -4.79
CA LYS A 22 2.31 -1.43 -4.76
C LYS A 22 3.14 -1.37 -3.48
N ASN A 23 2.51 -1.66 -2.33
CA ASN A 23 3.18 -1.59 -1.03
C ASN A 23 4.27 -2.67 -0.84
N ALA A 24 4.27 -3.77 -1.60
CA ALA A 24 5.39 -4.71 -1.62
C ALA A 24 6.42 -4.36 -2.69
N ALA A 25 5.98 -3.96 -3.88
CA ALA A 25 6.88 -3.58 -4.97
C ALA A 25 7.87 -2.48 -4.54
N LEU A 26 7.42 -1.49 -3.77
CA LEU A 26 8.29 -0.40 -3.30
C LEU A 26 9.53 -0.89 -2.51
N PRO A 27 9.39 -1.60 -1.37
CA PRO A 27 10.55 -2.14 -0.65
C PRO A 27 11.31 -3.20 -1.46
N LEU A 28 10.63 -4.05 -2.23
CA LEU A 28 11.27 -5.08 -3.05
C LEU A 28 12.25 -4.47 -4.05
N LEU A 29 11.84 -3.45 -4.80
CA LEU A 29 12.74 -2.75 -5.73
C LEU A 29 13.95 -2.17 -5.01
N MET A 30 13.79 -1.68 -3.77
CA MET A 30 14.90 -1.13 -2.97
C MET A 30 15.85 -2.20 -2.44
N THR A 31 15.45 -3.48 -2.39
CA THR A 31 16.39 -4.57 -2.04
C THR A 31 17.51 -4.72 -3.07
N SER A 32 17.35 -4.22 -4.30
CA SER A 32 18.43 -4.24 -5.30
C SER A 32 19.67 -3.48 -4.84
N LEU A 33 19.53 -2.50 -3.93
CA LEU A 33 20.65 -1.75 -3.35
C LEU A 33 21.55 -2.64 -2.47
N LEU A 34 21.07 -3.80 -2.02
CA LEU A 34 21.79 -4.71 -1.14
C LEU A 34 22.73 -5.66 -1.88
N THR A 35 22.74 -5.68 -3.21
CA THR A 35 23.59 -6.56 -4.02
C THR A 35 24.18 -5.83 -5.23
N ALA A 36 25.32 -6.32 -5.73
CA ALA A 36 25.92 -5.85 -6.98
C ALA A 36 25.42 -6.66 -8.17
N GLN A 37 24.76 -7.79 -7.92
CA GLN A 37 24.24 -8.66 -8.97
C GLN A 37 22.88 -8.16 -9.48
N PRO A 38 22.46 -8.55 -10.69
CA PRO A 38 21.16 -8.15 -11.24
C PRO A 38 19.99 -8.74 -10.45
N CYS A 39 18.96 -7.94 -10.23
CA CYS A 39 17.69 -8.35 -9.62
C CYS A 39 16.53 -8.10 -10.59
N ARG A 40 15.80 -9.15 -10.93
CA ARG A 40 14.62 -9.10 -11.81
C ARG A 40 13.36 -9.19 -10.94
N TYR A 41 12.48 -8.22 -11.09
CA TYR A 41 11.18 -8.18 -10.40
C TYR A 41 10.06 -8.28 -11.43
N SER A 42 9.19 -9.28 -11.29
CA SER A 42 8.01 -9.47 -12.13
C SER A 42 6.72 -9.16 -11.37
N ASN A 43 5.62 -8.96 -12.11
CA ASN A 43 4.33 -8.51 -11.56
C ASN A 43 4.43 -7.12 -10.88
N VAL A 44 5.34 -6.25 -11.33
CA VAL A 44 5.46 -4.88 -10.82
C VAL A 44 4.33 -4.01 -11.43
N PRO A 45 3.49 -3.36 -10.61
CA PRO A 45 2.37 -2.58 -11.13
C PRO A 45 2.81 -1.27 -11.78
N GLN A 46 2.10 -0.82 -12.81
CA GLN A 46 2.43 0.43 -13.52
C GLN A 46 1.81 1.64 -12.82
N LEU A 47 2.52 2.15 -11.82
CA LEU A 47 2.04 3.22 -10.95
C LEU A 47 3.05 4.35 -10.83
N ARG A 48 2.57 5.56 -10.55
CA ARG A 48 3.44 6.73 -10.39
C ARG A 48 4.50 6.55 -9.29
N ASP A 49 4.12 5.95 -8.16
CA ASP A 49 5.06 5.68 -7.04
C ASP A 49 6.17 4.68 -7.47
N ILE A 50 5.87 3.75 -8.38
CA ILE A 50 6.88 2.84 -8.96
C ILE A 50 7.83 3.60 -9.88
N SER A 51 7.32 4.47 -10.75
CA SER A 51 8.16 5.32 -11.61
C SER A 51 9.07 6.24 -10.77
N THR A 52 8.55 6.82 -9.67
CA THR A 52 9.35 7.61 -8.73
C THR A 52 10.43 6.79 -8.06
N THR A 53 10.14 5.54 -7.68
CA THR A 53 11.14 4.62 -7.10
C THR A 53 12.24 4.29 -8.10
N GLN A 54 11.87 3.99 -9.35
CA GLN A 54 12.85 3.76 -10.42
C GLN A 54 13.74 4.99 -10.66
N ALA A 55 13.17 6.20 -10.64
CA ALA A 55 13.93 7.45 -10.77
C ALA A 55 14.89 7.64 -9.58
N LEU A 56 14.43 7.38 -8.35
CA LEU A 56 15.27 7.42 -7.15
C LEU A 56 16.43 6.43 -7.22
N LEU A 57 16.19 5.20 -7.65
CA LEU A 57 17.23 4.20 -7.81
C LEU A 57 18.24 4.61 -8.90
N LYS A 58 17.78 5.17 -10.02
CA LYS A 58 18.68 5.73 -11.06
C LYS A 58 19.58 6.83 -10.50
N ASP A 59 19.05 7.75 -9.70
CA ASP A 59 19.81 8.83 -9.06
C ASP A 59 20.89 8.31 -8.08
N LEU A 60 20.68 7.12 -7.52
CA LEU A 60 21.65 6.41 -6.68
C LEU A 60 22.70 5.63 -7.49
N GLY A 61 22.59 5.60 -8.82
CA GLY A 61 23.50 4.89 -9.72
C GLY A 61 23.04 3.49 -10.14
N VAL A 62 21.81 3.09 -9.78
CA VAL A 62 21.27 1.78 -10.18
C VAL A 62 20.89 1.79 -11.65
N GLY A 63 21.37 0.82 -12.42
CA GLY A 63 20.89 0.56 -13.78
C GLY A 63 19.46 0.01 -13.72
N VAL A 64 18.53 0.68 -14.41
CA VAL A 64 17.11 0.30 -14.43
C VAL A 64 16.67 0.06 -15.87
N GLU A 65 16.27 -1.17 -16.15
CA GLU A 65 15.74 -1.60 -17.44
C GLU A 65 14.30 -2.06 -17.25
N GLN A 66 13.37 -1.38 -17.92
CA GLN A 66 12.00 -1.85 -18.05
C GLN A 66 11.98 -2.89 -19.16
N GLN A 67 11.60 -4.12 -18.84
CA GLN A 67 11.47 -5.20 -19.82
C GLN A 67 10.03 -5.23 -20.33
N GLU A 68 9.36 -6.38 -20.23
CA GLU A 68 7.92 -6.49 -20.45
C GLU A 68 7.14 -5.49 -19.58
N ALA A 69 5.85 -5.31 -19.90
CA ALA A 69 4.98 -4.32 -19.29
C ALA A 69 5.08 -4.25 -17.74
N ASN A 70 5.21 -5.40 -17.06
CA ASN A 70 5.20 -5.50 -15.60
C ASN A 70 6.47 -6.17 -15.04
N THR A 71 7.61 -6.06 -15.75
CA THR A 71 8.90 -6.61 -15.32
C THR A 71 9.99 -5.55 -15.32
N VAL A 72 10.72 -5.42 -14.20
CA VAL A 72 11.82 -4.47 -14.01
C VAL A 72 13.09 -5.21 -13.68
N LEU A 73 14.18 -4.93 -14.40
CA LEU A 73 15.53 -5.40 -14.09
C LEU A 73 16.32 -4.25 -13.47
N LEU A 74 16.90 -4.50 -12.29
CA LEU A 74 17.71 -3.55 -11.53
C LEU A 74 19.12 -4.10 -11.34
N HIS A 75 20.13 -3.27 -11.58
CA HIS A 75 21.53 -3.66 -11.44
C HIS A 75 22.33 -2.56 -10.72
N ALA A 76 22.67 -2.82 -9.46
CA ALA A 76 23.39 -1.88 -8.58
C ALA A 76 24.86 -2.30 -8.41
N ALA A 77 25.56 -2.57 -9.52
CA ALA A 77 26.97 -2.99 -9.51
C ALA A 77 27.86 -1.99 -8.75
N GLU A 78 27.69 -0.71 -9.05
CA GLU A 78 28.35 0.41 -8.38
C GLU A 78 27.30 1.49 -8.09
N LEU A 79 27.20 1.91 -6.84
CA LEU A 79 26.37 3.05 -6.45
C LEU A 79 27.20 4.33 -6.58
N THR A 80 26.68 5.31 -7.31
CA THR A 80 27.39 6.57 -7.59
C THR A 80 27.03 7.67 -6.59
N SER A 81 26.02 7.44 -5.75
CA SER A 81 25.54 8.39 -4.74
C SER A 81 25.01 7.66 -3.52
N ASP A 82 25.24 8.25 -2.34
CA ASP A 82 24.59 7.87 -1.08
C ASP A 82 23.43 8.81 -0.70
N THR A 83 23.05 9.75 -1.59
CA THR A 83 22.07 10.80 -1.33
C THR A 83 20.73 10.56 -2.04
N ALA A 84 19.66 10.45 -1.27
CA ALA A 84 18.28 10.49 -1.76
C ALA A 84 17.71 11.91 -1.62
N SER A 85 17.54 12.59 -2.77
CA SER A 85 17.25 14.02 -2.86
C SER A 85 15.85 14.39 -2.34
N TYR A 86 15.75 15.62 -1.80
CA TYR A 86 14.47 16.21 -1.37
C TYR A 86 13.39 16.17 -2.46
N ASP A 87 13.74 16.44 -3.72
CA ASP A 87 12.77 16.53 -4.81
C ASP A 87 12.06 15.21 -5.11
N LEU A 88 12.75 14.08 -4.97
CA LEU A 88 12.11 12.77 -5.10
C LEU A 88 11.40 12.38 -3.80
N VAL A 89 12.03 12.57 -2.64
CA VAL A 89 11.47 12.15 -1.35
C VAL A 89 10.18 12.91 -1.00
N ARG A 90 10.08 14.20 -1.34
CA ARG A 90 8.85 14.98 -1.10
C ARG A 90 7.65 14.49 -1.91
N THR A 91 7.89 13.80 -3.03
CA THR A 91 6.82 13.26 -3.88
C THR A 91 6.32 11.91 -3.39
N MET A 92 7.16 11.15 -2.68
CA MET A 92 6.82 9.82 -2.18
C MET A 92 7.50 9.54 -0.83
N ARG A 93 6.70 9.50 0.25
CA ARG A 93 7.19 9.23 1.61
C ARG A 93 7.92 7.88 1.75
N ALA A 94 7.55 6.88 0.95
CA ALA A 94 8.18 5.56 0.96
C ALA A 94 9.67 5.59 0.58
N SER A 95 10.17 6.69 -0.01
CA SER A 95 11.58 6.85 -0.36
C SER A 95 12.52 6.74 0.84
N ILE A 96 12.03 6.91 2.09
CA ILE A 96 12.84 6.68 3.31
C ILE A 96 13.36 5.25 3.42
N LEU A 97 12.73 4.29 2.75
CA LEU A 97 13.11 2.87 2.78
C LEU A 97 14.47 2.57 2.12
N VAL A 98 15.07 3.52 1.39
CA VAL A 98 16.45 3.37 0.90
C VAL A 98 17.49 3.56 2.00
N LEU A 99 17.12 4.16 3.14
CA LEU A 99 18.05 4.49 4.23
C LEU A 99 18.78 3.25 4.77
N GLY A 100 18.02 2.22 5.13
CA GLY A 100 18.53 0.95 5.66
C GLY A 100 19.47 0.24 4.69
N PRO A 101 19.05 -0.07 3.44
CA PRO A 101 19.91 -0.75 2.50
C PRO A 101 21.13 0.07 2.06
N LEU A 102 21.04 1.40 1.91
CA LEU A 102 22.22 2.23 1.64
C LEU A 102 23.22 2.18 2.80
N LEU A 103 22.75 2.33 4.04
CA LEU A 103 23.62 2.28 5.21
C LEU A 103 24.28 0.90 5.37
N ALA A 104 23.55 -0.17 5.10
CA ALA A 104 24.08 -1.53 5.16
C ALA A 104 25.08 -1.84 4.03
N ARG A 105 24.92 -1.23 2.85
CA ARG A 105 25.77 -1.46 1.67
C ARG A 105 27.02 -0.56 1.65
N LEU A 106 26.87 0.71 2.02
CA LEU A 106 27.90 1.75 1.87
C LEU A 106 28.50 2.23 3.19
N GLY A 107 27.90 1.86 4.33
CA GLY A 107 28.28 2.39 5.65
C GLY A 107 27.87 3.85 5.88
N LYS A 108 27.20 4.48 4.90
CA LYS A 108 26.68 5.86 4.97
C LYS A 108 25.45 6.03 4.11
N ALA A 109 24.58 6.96 4.50
CA ALA A 109 23.39 7.34 3.74
C ALA A 109 22.97 8.78 4.09
N ASN A 110 22.49 9.51 3.09
CA ASN A 110 21.98 10.87 3.24
C ASN A 110 20.58 10.97 2.62
N VAL A 111 19.54 10.82 3.44
CA VAL A 111 18.16 10.70 2.94
C VAL A 111 17.32 11.85 3.44
N SER A 112 16.68 12.60 2.54
CA SER A 112 15.77 13.68 2.93
C SER A 112 14.69 13.16 3.87
N LEU A 113 14.31 13.96 4.88
CA LEU A 113 13.16 13.65 5.70
C LEU A 113 11.87 13.80 4.88
N PRO A 114 10.95 12.83 4.95
CA PRO A 114 9.67 13.01 4.31
C PRO A 114 8.82 14.03 5.09
N GLY A 115 8.29 15.03 4.37
CA GLY A 115 7.45 16.10 4.94
C GLY A 115 6.09 15.63 5.50
N GLY A 116 5.23 16.57 5.88
CA GLY A 116 3.90 16.26 6.45
C GLY A 116 3.02 15.40 5.53
N CYS A 117 2.12 14.62 6.12
CA CYS A 117 1.18 13.76 5.38
C CYS A 117 -0.27 14.12 5.76
N ALA A 118 -1.14 14.29 4.76
CA ALA A 118 -2.51 14.77 4.97
C ALA A 118 -3.38 13.83 5.84
N ILE A 119 -3.04 12.54 5.89
CA ILE A 119 -3.81 11.54 6.66
C ILE A 119 -3.38 11.45 8.13
N GLY A 120 -2.31 12.13 8.55
CA GLY A 120 -1.85 12.14 9.95
C GLY A 120 -0.34 12.25 10.12
N ALA A 121 0.10 12.41 11.37
CA ALA A 121 1.51 12.38 11.73
C ALA A 121 2.08 10.97 11.50
N ARG A 122 3.24 10.89 10.84
CA ARG A 122 3.89 9.62 10.49
C ARG A 122 5.38 9.68 10.77
N PRO A 123 5.81 9.89 12.03
CA PRO A 123 7.22 10.11 12.34
C PRO A 123 8.09 8.94 11.88
N VAL A 124 9.37 9.22 11.60
CA VAL A 124 10.36 8.20 11.19
C VAL A 124 11.25 7.77 12.36
N ASN A 125 10.93 8.18 13.58
CA ASN A 125 11.76 7.96 14.77
C ASN A 125 12.09 6.47 14.99
N LEU A 126 11.12 5.57 14.81
CA LEU A 126 11.36 4.12 14.92
C LEU A 126 12.38 3.57 13.91
N HIS A 127 12.49 4.19 12.74
CA HIS A 127 13.53 3.83 11.77
C HIS A 127 14.91 4.24 12.31
N LEU A 128 15.02 5.47 12.82
CA LEU A 128 16.27 6.06 13.27
C LEU A 128 16.77 5.36 14.54
N GLU A 129 15.91 5.27 15.56
CA GLU A 129 16.22 4.61 16.83
C GLU A 129 16.61 3.14 16.64
N GLY A 130 15.98 2.44 15.69
CA GLY A 130 16.34 1.07 15.35
C GLY A 130 17.73 0.97 14.72
N LEU A 131 18.07 1.87 13.80
CA LEU A 131 19.40 1.92 13.16
C LEU A 131 20.49 2.36 14.16
N GLU A 132 20.19 3.29 15.08
CA GLU A 132 21.10 3.68 16.17
C GLU A 132 21.40 2.50 17.11
N LYS A 133 20.39 1.69 17.44
CA LYS A 133 20.59 0.44 18.20
C LYS A 133 21.48 -0.56 17.45
N MET A 134 21.53 -0.49 16.13
CA MET A 134 22.42 -1.27 15.27
C MET A 134 23.80 -0.60 15.08
N GLY A 135 24.11 0.46 15.83
CA GLY A 135 25.42 1.11 15.82
C GLY A 135 25.58 2.26 14.82
N ALA A 136 24.49 2.70 14.18
CA ALA A 136 24.54 3.89 13.33
C ALA A 136 24.67 5.18 14.16
N VAL A 137 25.46 6.12 13.66
CA VAL A 137 25.45 7.52 14.11
C VAL A 137 24.57 8.30 13.15
N ILE A 138 23.50 8.89 13.67
CA ILE A 138 22.51 9.62 12.90
C ILE A 138 22.50 11.09 13.33
N ASN A 139 22.59 11.99 12.36
CA ASN A 139 22.36 13.41 12.55
C ASN A 139 21.24 13.88 11.62
N VAL A 140 20.29 14.64 12.16
CA VAL A 140 19.23 15.26 11.39
C VAL A 140 19.59 16.73 11.20
N ASP A 141 19.97 17.09 9.99
CA ASP A 141 20.47 18.43 9.67
C ASP A 141 20.00 18.86 8.28
N GLU A 142 19.61 20.14 8.15
CA GLU A 142 19.08 20.74 6.91
C GLU A 142 17.92 19.95 6.27
N GLY A 143 17.12 19.24 7.08
CA GLY A 143 16.02 18.42 6.61
C GLY A 143 16.44 17.06 6.03
N TYR A 144 17.69 16.64 6.22
CA TYR A 144 18.22 15.34 5.84
C TYR A 144 18.56 14.48 7.06
N VAL A 145 18.35 13.18 6.93
CA VAL A 145 18.88 12.14 7.81
C VAL A 145 20.25 11.75 7.27
N ARG A 146 21.30 12.20 7.94
CA ARG A 146 22.70 11.83 7.66
C ARG A 146 23.08 10.70 8.59
N ALA A 147 23.14 9.48 8.07
CA ALA A 147 23.47 8.28 8.84
C ALA A 147 24.83 7.72 8.40
N SER A 148 25.62 7.25 9.36
CA SER A 148 26.91 6.58 9.10
C SER A 148 27.19 5.50 10.13
N VAL A 149 28.01 4.51 9.76
CA VAL A 149 28.51 3.48 10.66
C VAL A 149 29.97 3.16 10.29
N ASP A 150 30.81 2.94 11.29
CA ASP A 150 32.18 2.47 11.04
C ASP A 150 32.17 0.96 10.75
N GLY A 151 32.48 0.60 9.50
CA GLY A 151 32.39 -0.77 9.01
C GLY A 151 30.95 -1.21 8.72
N ARG A 152 30.43 -2.15 9.51
CA ARG A 152 29.10 -2.74 9.31
C ARG A 152 28.20 -2.44 10.51
N LEU A 153 26.91 -2.26 10.22
CA LEU A 153 25.87 -2.30 11.25
C LEU A 153 25.99 -3.57 12.09
N LYS A 154 25.63 -3.50 13.37
CA LYS A 154 25.63 -4.62 14.30
C LYS A 154 24.22 -5.17 14.51
N GLY A 155 24.15 -6.46 14.79
CA GLY A 155 22.94 -7.12 15.25
C GLY A 155 22.44 -6.48 16.54
N ALA A 156 21.12 -6.29 16.65
CA ALA A 156 20.51 -5.64 17.81
C ALA A 156 19.14 -6.23 18.16
N ARG A 157 18.76 -6.12 19.43
CA ARG A 157 17.38 -6.38 19.86
C ARG A 157 16.60 -5.08 19.85
N ILE A 158 15.58 -4.99 19.00
CA ILE A 158 14.80 -3.77 18.77
C ILE A 158 13.34 -4.08 19.11
N PHE A 159 12.85 -3.50 20.20
CA PHE A 159 11.42 -3.47 20.51
C PHE A 159 10.80 -2.21 19.90
N MET A 160 9.73 -2.36 19.11
CA MET A 160 9.00 -1.23 18.53
C MET A 160 7.81 -0.85 19.42
N ASP A 161 7.75 0.40 19.87
CA ASP A 161 6.68 0.88 20.76
C ASP A 161 5.30 0.85 20.09
N ILE A 162 5.27 1.06 18.77
CA ILE A 162 4.09 0.90 17.93
C ILE A 162 4.45 0.08 16.68
N VAL A 163 3.47 -0.63 16.13
CA VAL A 163 3.65 -1.37 14.89
C VAL A 163 3.86 -0.39 13.73
N SER A 164 5.00 -0.50 13.05
CA SER A 164 5.32 0.31 11.88
C SER A 164 5.82 -0.56 10.73
N VAL A 165 5.04 -0.58 9.64
CA VAL A 165 5.37 -1.31 8.40
C VAL A 165 6.72 -0.83 7.86
N GLY A 166 6.85 0.47 7.63
CA GLY A 166 8.07 1.03 7.04
C GLY A 166 9.31 0.85 7.93
N ALA A 167 9.18 0.94 9.26
CA ALA A 167 10.31 0.72 10.15
C ALA A 167 10.74 -0.75 10.12
N THR A 168 9.77 -1.68 10.12
CA THR A 168 10.04 -3.12 10.01
C THR A 168 10.78 -3.44 8.71
N GLU A 169 10.32 -2.91 7.57
CA GLU A 169 10.95 -3.11 6.24
C GLU A 169 12.38 -2.58 6.22
N ASN A 170 12.56 -1.33 6.66
CA ASN A 170 13.85 -0.65 6.63
C ASN A 170 14.89 -1.34 7.51
N LEU A 171 14.50 -1.72 8.73
CA LEU A 171 15.36 -2.42 9.68
C LEU A 171 15.64 -3.86 9.23
N MET A 172 14.68 -4.54 8.61
CA MET A 172 14.89 -5.87 8.02
C MET A 172 15.93 -5.85 6.90
N MET A 173 15.82 -4.88 5.96
CA MET A 173 16.80 -4.70 4.89
C MET A 173 18.18 -4.35 5.44
N ALA A 174 18.26 -3.46 6.43
CA ALA A 174 19.52 -3.09 7.07
C ALA A 174 20.17 -4.28 7.80
N ALA A 175 19.38 -5.08 8.51
CA ALA A 175 19.85 -6.23 9.28
C ALA A 175 20.33 -7.39 8.41
N ALA A 176 19.86 -7.50 7.17
CA ALA A 176 20.26 -8.56 6.26
C ALA A 176 21.79 -8.60 6.02
N LEU A 177 22.47 -7.46 6.08
CA LEU A 177 23.93 -7.35 5.98
C LEU A 177 24.60 -6.90 7.30
N ALA A 178 23.90 -6.89 8.43
CA ALA A 178 24.53 -6.55 9.71
C ALA A 178 25.49 -7.66 10.19
N ASP A 179 26.34 -7.35 11.16
CA ASP A 179 27.19 -8.31 11.87
C ASP A 179 26.47 -8.79 13.14
N GLY A 180 25.99 -10.04 13.12
CA GLY A 180 25.28 -10.68 14.23
C GLY A 180 23.79 -10.91 13.99
N GLU A 181 23.06 -11.24 15.07
CA GLU A 181 21.60 -11.42 15.04
C GLU A 181 20.89 -10.11 15.37
N THR A 182 19.93 -9.72 14.53
CA THR A 182 18.93 -8.70 14.84
C THR A 182 17.60 -9.37 15.15
N VAL A 183 16.94 -8.91 16.21
CA VAL A 183 15.61 -9.35 16.61
C VAL A 183 14.69 -8.12 16.67
N ILE A 184 13.69 -8.08 15.80
CA ILE A 184 12.66 -7.04 15.79
C ILE A 184 11.43 -7.60 16.51
N GLU A 185 11.06 -7.00 17.64
CA GLU A 185 9.90 -7.35 18.45
C GLU A 185 8.79 -6.31 18.28
N ASN A 186 7.53 -6.76 18.35
CA ASN A 186 6.35 -6.01 17.93
C ASN A 186 6.41 -5.61 16.44
N ALA A 187 6.93 -6.53 15.62
CA ALA A 187 7.09 -6.38 14.18
C ALA A 187 5.75 -6.20 13.44
N ALA A 188 5.79 -5.44 12.34
CA ALA A 188 4.70 -5.44 11.37
C ALA A 188 4.50 -6.84 10.78
N ARG A 189 3.24 -7.21 10.55
CA ARG A 189 2.83 -8.57 10.15
C ARG A 189 2.18 -8.62 8.78
N GLU A 190 2.10 -7.46 8.13
CA GLU A 190 1.48 -7.28 6.84
C GLU A 190 2.06 -8.27 5.80
N PRO A 191 1.25 -8.76 4.85
CA PRO A 191 1.71 -9.66 3.79
C PRO A 191 2.93 -9.13 3.02
N GLU A 192 3.02 -7.81 2.87
CA GLU A 192 4.16 -7.14 2.25
C GLU A 192 5.48 -7.34 3.02
N ILE A 193 5.44 -7.49 4.36
CA ILE A 193 6.60 -7.82 5.20
C ILE A 193 7.08 -9.25 4.93
N VAL A 194 6.13 -10.18 4.76
CA VAL A 194 6.41 -11.57 4.43
C VAL A 194 7.04 -11.66 3.04
N ASP A 195 6.50 -10.93 2.07
CA ASP A 195 7.01 -10.89 0.71
C ASP A 195 8.44 -10.32 0.64
N LEU A 196 8.73 -9.25 1.40
CA LEU A 196 10.08 -8.71 1.53
C LEU A 196 11.05 -9.73 2.13
N ALA A 197 10.66 -10.39 3.22
CA ALA A 197 11.50 -11.40 3.86
C ALA A 197 11.80 -12.58 2.91
N ASN A 198 10.81 -13.03 2.15
CA ASN A 198 10.95 -14.09 1.16
C ASN A 198 11.89 -13.68 0.01
N CYS A 199 11.77 -12.44 -0.47
CA CYS A 199 12.69 -11.90 -1.47
C CYS A 199 14.13 -11.85 -0.96
N LEU A 200 14.35 -11.27 0.21
CA LEU A 200 15.68 -11.21 0.84
C LEU A 200 16.27 -12.62 1.08
N ASN A 201 15.45 -13.57 1.53
CA ASN A 201 15.87 -14.97 1.68
C ASN A 201 16.23 -15.61 0.32
N SER A 202 15.50 -15.30 -0.76
CA SER A 202 15.85 -15.75 -2.11
C SER A 202 17.19 -15.19 -2.60
N MET A 203 17.58 -14.01 -2.09
CA MET A 203 18.90 -13.41 -2.31
C MET A 203 20.00 -14.00 -1.40
N GLY A 204 19.66 -14.88 -0.46
CA GLY A 204 20.61 -15.53 0.46
C GLY A 204 20.61 -14.97 1.89
N ALA A 205 19.66 -14.11 2.25
CA ALA A 205 19.49 -13.68 3.64
C ALA A 205 19.02 -14.84 4.54
N ARG A 206 19.09 -14.62 5.86
CA ARG A 206 18.62 -15.58 6.87
C ARG A 206 17.59 -14.92 7.78
N ILE A 207 16.37 -14.82 7.27
CA ILE A 207 15.24 -14.17 7.94
C ILE A 207 14.18 -15.21 8.30
N SER A 208 13.71 -15.18 9.54
CA SER A 208 12.63 -16.03 10.03
C SER A 208 11.64 -15.25 10.89
N GLY A 209 10.41 -15.76 11.01
CA GLY A 209 9.36 -15.13 11.83
C GLY A 209 8.60 -13.99 11.18
N ALA A 210 8.85 -13.66 9.90
CA ALA A 210 8.02 -12.71 9.15
C ALA A 210 6.55 -13.16 9.13
N GLY A 211 5.63 -12.23 9.36
CA GLY A 211 4.19 -12.52 9.58
C GLY A 211 3.82 -12.79 11.05
N THR A 212 4.81 -12.93 11.93
CA THR A 212 4.64 -12.93 13.40
C THR A 212 5.07 -11.58 13.98
N ASP A 213 4.81 -11.36 15.27
CA ASP A 213 5.25 -10.16 16.00
C ASP A 213 6.75 -10.13 16.31
N LYS A 214 7.49 -11.18 15.93
CA LYS A 214 8.93 -11.31 16.20
C LYS A 214 9.69 -11.82 14.98
N ILE A 215 10.51 -10.95 14.40
CA ILE A 215 11.35 -11.29 13.25
C ILE A 215 12.80 -11.42 13.70
N ARG A 216 13.45 -12.50 13.30
CA ARG A 216 14.87 -12.76 13.54
C ARG A 216 15.64 -12.74 12.24
N ILE A 217 16.71 -11.98 12.20
CA ILE A 217 17.59 -11.81 11.04
C ILE A 217 19.01 -12.12 11.48
N HIS A 218 19.62 -13.15 10.89
CA HIS A 218 21.06 -13.35 11.01
C HIS A 218 21.74 -12.69 9.82
N GLY A 219 22.47 -11.61 10.06
CA GLY A 219 23.13 -10.89 8.98
C GLY A 219 24.18 -11.75 8.27
N VAL A 220 24.29 -11.56 6.95
CA VAL A 220 25.21 -12.28 6.07
C VAL A 220 26.20 -11.33 5.43
N GLU A 221 27.35 -11.83 4.99
CA GLU A 221 28.39 -10.97 4.40
C GLU A 221 27.93 -10.27 3.12
N THR A 222 27.27 -11.03 2.24
CA THR A 222 26.81 -10.58 0.93
C THR A 222 25.45 -11.21 0.58
N LEU A 223 24.72 -10.55 -0.32
CA LEU A 223 23.50 -11.05 -0.95
C LEU A 223 23.71 -11.19 -2.45
N ASN A 224 23.03 -12.16 -3.04
CA ASN A 224 23.00 -12.43 -4.48
C ASN A 224 21.89 -11.65 -5.19
N GLY A 225 21.92 -11.69 -6.52
CA GLY A 225 20.78 -11.28 -7.35
C GLY A 225 19.59 -12.23 -7.18
N CYS A 226 18.42 -11.84 -7.69
CA CYS A 226 17.23 -12.66 -7.64
C CYS A 226 16.35 -12.51 -8.89
N ASP A 227 15.45 -13.48 -9.09
CA ASP A 227 14.26 -13.34 -9.92
C ASP A 227 13.06 -13.55 -8.99
N TYR A 228 12.33 -12.47 -8.73
CA TYR A 228 11.28 -12.43 -7.72
C TYR A 228 9.98 -11.87 -8.27
N ARG A 229 8.86 -12.50 -7.93
CA ARG A 229 7.54 -12.07 -8.37
C ARG A 229 6.81 -11.39 -7.21
N VAL A 230 6.43 -10.13 -7.38
CA VAL A 230 5.68 -9.35 -6.39
C VAL A 230 4.32 -10.04 -6.12
N LEU A 231 3.93 -10.15 -4.84
CA LEU A 231 2.62 -10.69 -4.47
C LEU A 231 1.44 -9.86 -5.03
N PRO A 232 0.24 -10.43 -5.21
CA PRO A 232 -0.96 -9.70 -5.60
C PRO A 232 -1.36 -8.54 -4.67
N ASP A 233 -1.89 -7.45 -5.24
CA ASP A 233 -2.38 -6.31 -4.46
C ASP A 233 -3.70 -6.63 -3.75
N ARG A 234 -3.59 -6.89 -2.45
CA ARG A 234 -4.75 -7.15 -1.59
C ARG A 234 -5.71 -5.95 -1.47
N ILE A 235 -5.20 -4.72 -1.55
CA ILE A 235 -6.04 -3.51 -1.45
C ILE A 235 -6.78 -3.25 -2.76
N GLU A 236 -6.13 -3.48 -3.89
CA GLU A 236 -6.79 -3.47 -5.21
C GLU A 236 -7.89 -4.54 -5.26
N THR A 237 -7.55 -5.77 -4.88
CA THR A 237 -8.50 -6.89 -4.80
C THR A 237 -9.72 -6.49 -3.96
N GLY A 238 -9.50 -6.05 -2.72
CA GLY A 238 -10.58 -5.61 -1.83
C GLY A 238 -11.42 -4.48 -2.43
N THR A 239 -10.82 -3.56 -3.17
CA THR A 239 -11.53 -2.43 -3.80
C THR A 239 -12.51 -2.90 -4.86
N TYR A 240 -12.11 -3.82 -5.74
CA TYR A 240 -13.02 -4.42 -6.73
C TYR A 240 -14.13 -5.23 -6.06
N LEU A 241 -13.80 -6.00 -5.03
CA LEU A 241 -14.80 -6.77 -4.27
C LEU A 241 -15.83 -5.85 -3.59
N VAL A 242 -15.40 -4.72 -3.01
CA VAL A 242 -16.33 -3.70 -2.48
C VAL A 242 -17.18 -3.09 -3.59
N ALA A 243 -16.59 -2.74 -4.73
CA ALA A 243 -17.32 -2.17 -5.86
C ALA A 243 -18.43 -3.12 -6.37
N ALA A 244 -18.13 -4.42 -6.50
CA ALA A 244 -19.13 -5.42 -6.85
C ALA A 244 -20.19 -5.59 -5.76
N THR A 245 -19.78 -5.60 -4.49
CA THR A 245 -20.71 -5.69 -3.35
C THR A 245 -21.69 -4.52 -3.31
N VAL A 246 -21.23 -3.30 -3.58
CA VAL A 246 -22.04 -2.08 -3.56
C VAL A 246 -22.99 -2.01 -4.77
N THR A 247 -22.52 -2.43 -5.95
CA THR A 247 -23.30 -2.37 -7.20
C THR A 247 -24.31 -3.50 -7.37
N GLY A 248 -24.32 -4.51 -6.49
CA GLY A 248 -25.19 -5.67 -6.68
C GLY A 248 -24.59 -6.77 -7.56
N GLY A 249 -23.28 -6.73 -7.81
CA GLY A 249 -22.59 -7.48 -8.86
C GLY A 249 -22.16 -8.91 -8.51
N HIS A 250 -21.55 -9.55 -9.50
CA HIS A 250 -20.92 -10.87 -9.42
C HIS A 250 -19.60 -10.86 -10.20
N ILE A 251 -18.48 -10.84 -9.50
CA ILE A 251 -17.15 -10.75 -10.11
C ILE A 251 -16.22 -11.84 -9.62
N LYS A 252 -15.18 -12.12 -10.43
CA LYS A 252 -14.04 -12.93 -10.04
C LYS A 252 -12.73 -12.15 -10.18
N CYS A 253 -12.05 -11.93 -9.07
CA CYS A 253 -10.71 -11.39 -9.04
C CYS A 253 -9.71 -12.53 -9.28
N LEU A 254 -9.03 -12.50 -10.43
CA LEU A 254 -7.95 -13.43 -10.80
C LEU A 254 -6.61 -12.89 -10.32
N ASN A 255 -5.64 -13.77 -10.12
CA ASN A 255 -4.32 -13.43 -9.57
C ASN A 255 -4.45 -12.74 -8.21
N ALA A 256 -5.33 -13.23 -7.35
CA ALA A 256 -5.55 -12.72 -5.98
C ALA A 256 -4.90 -13.65 -4.94
N ALA A 257 -4.73 -13.17 -3.71
CA ALA A 257 -4.21 -13.94 -2.58
C ALA A 257 -5.22 -13.92 -1.41
N PRO A 258 -6.20 -14.85 -1.38
CA PRO A 258 -7.30 -14.83 -0.41
C PRO A 258 -6.84 -14.73 1.06
N GLU A 259 -5.78 -15.44 1.41
CA GLU A 259 -5.18 -15.51 2.75
C GLU A 259 -4.66 -14.15 3.26
N THR A 260 -4.48 -13.18 2.37
CA THR A 260 -4.02 -11.83 2.74
C THR A 260 -5.17 -10.90 3.12
N LEU A 261 -6.43 -11.36 3.01
CA LEU A 261 -7.64 -10.55 3.07
C LEU A 261 -8.73 -11.06 4.01
N ASP A 262 -8.47 -12.03 4.89
CA ASP A 262 -9.46 -12.65 5.77
C ASP A 262 -10.42 -11.66 6.45
N ALA A 263 -9.87 -10.61 7.07
CA ALA A 263 -10.67 -9.58 7.75
C ALA A 263 -11.61 -8.81 6.80
N VAL A 264 -11.17 -8.56 5.56
CA VAL A 264 -11.96 -7.87 4.53
C VAL A 264 -13.04 -8.81 3.99
N LEU A 265 -12.69 -10.05 3.65
CA LEU A 265 -13.64 -11.05 3.15
C LEU A 265 -14.73 -11.34 4.17
N SER A 266 -14.37 -11.50 5.44
CA SER A 266 -15.33 -11.68 6.53
C SER A 266 -16.31 -10.51 6.64
N LYS A 267 -15.85 -9.28 6.45
CA LYS A 267 -16.71 -8.09 6.50
C LYS A 267 -17.58 -7.95 5.26
N LEU A 268 -17.11 -8.35 4.08
CA LEU A 268 -17.94 -8.42 2.88
C LEU A 268 -19.04 -9.49 3.00
N GLN A 269 -18.74 -10.64 3.59
CA GLN A 269 -19.74 -11.67 3.91
C GLN A 269 -20.80 -11.14 4.88
N GLN A 270 -20.39 -10.41 5.93
CA GLN A 270 -21.31 -9.72 6.85
C GLN A 270 -22.16 -8.65 6.13
N ALA A 271 -21.63 -8.02 5.08
CA ALA A 271 -22.36 -7.06 4.25
C ALA A 271 -23.35 -7.72 3.28
N GLY A 272 -23.37 -9.06 3.22
CA GLY A 272 -24.29 -9.87 2.42
C GLY A 272 -23.64 -10.57 1.23
N ALA A 273 -22.34 -10.39 0.97
CA ALA A 273 -21.69 -11.03 -0.17
C ALA A 273 -21.50 -12.55 0.04
N VAL A 274 -21.79 -13.35 -0.98
CA VAL A 274 -21.39 -14.76 -1.05
C VAL A 274 -20.00 -14.83 -1.67
N ILE A 275 -19.04 -15.35 -0.92
CA ILE A 275 -17.63 -15.40 -1.34
C ILE A 275 -17.17 -16.84 -1.44
N THR A 276 -16.56 -17.19 -2.56
CA THR A 276 -15.80 -18.43 -2.74
C THR A 276 -14.36 -18.08 -3.12
N VAL A 277 -13.42 -18.90 -2.66
CA VAL A 277 -11.99 -18.66 -2.85
C VAL A 277 -11.32 -19.88 -3.47
N GLY A 278 -10.39 -19.63 -4.37
CA GLY A 278 -9.48 -20.65 -4.88
C GLY A 278 -8.07 -20.44 -4.38
N LYS A 279 -7.10 -21.00 -5.10
CA LYS A 279 -5.67 -20.82 -4.78
C LYS A 279 -5.19 -19.39 -5.09
N ASP A 280 -5.64 -18.84 -6.20
CA ASP A 280 -5.15 -17.59 -6.80
C ASP A 280 -6.29 -16.72 -7.32
N TRP A 281 -7.51 -16.91 -6.80
CA TRP A 281 -8.69 -16.16 -7.17
C TRP A 281 -9.68 -16.02 -6.03
N ILE A 282 -10.48 -14.95 -6.08
CA ILE A 282 -11.61 -14.69 -5.18
C ILE A 282 -12.82 -14.37 -6.04
N GLU A 283 -13.91 -15.08 -5.81
CA GLU A 283 -15.19 -14.85 -6.48
C GLU A 283 -16.22 -14.35 -5.48
N LEU A 284 -16.92 -13.28 -5.85
CA LEU A 284 -17.91 -12.61 -5.03
C LEU A 284 -19.20 -12.44 -5.81
N ASP A 285 -20.30 -12.95 -5.26
CA ASP A 285 -21.66 -12.76 -5.77
C ASP A 285 -22.54 -12.13 -4.69
N ARG A 286 -23.19 -11.01 -5.02
CA ARG A 286 -24.13 -10.31 -4.15
C ARG A 286 -25.53 -10.17 -4.79
N SER A 287 -25.75 -10.81 -5.94
CA SER A 287 -26.96 -10.65 -6.75
C SER A 287 -28.27 -11.10 -6.07
N GLN A 288 -28.20 -12.02 -5.10
CA GLN A 288 -29.38 -12.63 -4.43
C GLN A 288 -29.56 -12.23 -2.96
N THR A 289 -28.75 -11.30 -2.45
CA THR A 289 -28.64 -11.00 -1.01
C THR A 289 -28.79 -9.49 -0.78
N PRO A 290 -29.35 -9.03 0.36
CA PRO A 290 -29.45 -7.60 0.70
C PRO A 290 -28.10 -7.00 1.11
N LEU A 291 -27.97 -5.67 1.08
CA LEU A 291 -26.73 -4.95 1.43
C LEU A 291 -26.89 -4.50 2.87
N THR A 292 -26.03 -4.99 3.74
CA THR A 292 -26.13 -4.69 5.17
C THR A 292 -24.92 -3.88 5.59
N ALA A 293 -25.15 -2.81 6.35
CA ALA A 293 -24.09 -2.00 6.88
C ALA A 293 -23.27 -2.80 7.91
N VAL A 294 -21.97 -2.54 7.96
CA VAL A 294 -21.03 -3.27 8.82
C VAL A 294 -20.34 -2.35 9.81
N LYS A 295 -19.90 -2.97 10.91
CA LYS A 295 -19.03 -2.31 11.90
C LYS A 295 -17.60 -2.78 11.71
N VAL A 296 -16.68 -1.85 11.55
CA VAL A 296 -15.25 -2.11 11.33
C VAL A 296 -14.44 -1.23 12.27
N LYS A 297 -13.37 -1.82 12.82
CA LYS A 297 -12.30 -1.09 13.51
C LYS A 297 -11.00 -1.45 12.82
N THR A 298 -10.28 -0.45 12.31
CA THR A 298 -8.98 -0.69 11.68
C THR A 298 -7.96 -1.12 12.74
N ALA A 299 -6.99 -1.94 12.37
CA ALA A 299 -5.90 -2.39 13.22
C ALA A 299 -4.73 -2.88 12.35
N PRO A 300 -3.51 -3.02 12.90
CA PRO A 300 -2.41 -3.68 12.18
C PRO A 300 -2.79 -5.10 11.77
N HIS A 301 -2.16 -5.63 10.71
CA HIS A 301 -2.44 -6.98 10.23
C HIS A 301 -2.24 -8.04 11.34
N PRO A 302 -3.11 -9.07 11.48
CA PRO A 302 -4.20 -9.49 10.58
C PRO A 302 -5.55 -8.79 10.81
N GLY A 303 -5.57 -7.68 11.55
CA GLY A 303 -6.75 -6.84 11.71
C GLY A 303 -7.22 -6.20 10.39
N PHE A 304 -8.36 -5.51 10.45
CA PHE A 304 -8.91 -4.87 9.26
C PHE A 304 -8.00 -3.72 8.77
N PRO A 305 -7.56 -3.73 7.51
CA PRO A 305 -6.57 -2.77 7.03
C PRO A 305 -7.17 -1.37 6.87
N THR A 306 -6.49 -0.37 7.41
CA THR A 306 -6.84 1.05 7.22
C THR A 306 -6.90 1.46 5.74
N ASP A 307 -6.17 0.76 4.86
CA ASP A 307 -6.20 1.02 3.41
C ASP A 307 -7.51 0.60 2.72
N MET A 308 -8.37 -0.17 3.39
CA MET A 308 -9.73 -0.52 2.93
C MET A 308 -10.83 0.31 3.62
N GLN A 309 -10.44 1.20 4.54
CA GLN A 309 -11.36 1.94 5.39
C GLN A 309 -12.32 2.81 4.57
N ALA A 310 -11.79 3.62 3.66
CA ALA A 310 -12.58 4.57 2.88
C ALA A 310 -13.60 3.87 1.96
N GLN A 311 -13.20 2.77 1.34
CA GLN A 311 -14.06 1.94 0.47
C GLN A 311 -15.24 1.39 1.26
N PHE A 312 -15.03 1.00 2.52
CA PHE A 312 -16.08 0.52 3.41
C PHE A 312 -16.98 1.64 3.97
N VAL A 313 -16.47 2.87 4.09
CA VAL A 313 -17.32 4.04 4.38
C VAL A 313 -18.32 4.26 3.23
N ALA A 314 -17.86 4.20 1.97
CA ALA A 314 -18.74 4.28 0.81
C ALA A 314 -19.76 3.13 0.76
N LEU A 315 -19.33 1.89 1.08
CA LEU A 315 -20.26 0.76 1.22
C LEU A 315 -21.35 1.04 2.27
N ASN A 316 -20.95 1.47 3.47
CA ASN A 316 -21.87 1.72 4.57
C ASN A 316 -22.83 2.88 4.30
N ALA A 317 -22.45 3.86 3.48
CA ALA A 317 -23.33 4.97 3.12
C ALA A 317 -24.61 4.51 2.38
N VAL A 318 -24.51 3.45 1.58
CA VAL A 318 -25.63 2.96 0.75
C VAL A 318 -26.22 1.63 1.23
N ALA A 319 -25.57 0.97 2.19
CA ALA A 319 -26.05 -0.27 2.80
C ALA A 319 -27.25 -0.05 3.74
N SER A 320 -28.06 -1.08 4.00
CA SER A 320 -29.16 -1.00 4.95
C SER A 320 -28.65 -1.03 6.40
N GLY A 321 -29.24 -0.18 7.25
CA GLY A 321 -28.88 -0.04 8.66
C GLY A 321 -27.80 1.00 8.95
N THR A 322 -27.25 0.96 10.17
CA THR A 322 -26.21 1.91 10.60
C THR A 322 -24.83 1.25 10.60
N GLY A 323 -23.93 1.80 9.79
CA GLY A 323 -22.54 1.37 9.71
C GLY A 323 -21.64 2.21 10.60
N VAL A 324 -20.61 1.61 11.17
CA VAL A 324 -19.62 2.33 11.98
C VAL A 324 -18.22 1.91 11.56
N ILE A 325 -17.41 2.88 11.19
CA ILE A 325 -16.01 2.67 10.82
C ILE A 325 -15.13 3.45 11.79
N THR A 326 -14.36 2.75 12.63
CA THR A 326 -13.42 3.35 13.58
C THR A 326 -11.99 3.20 13.07
N GLU A 327 -11.30 4.32 12.90
CA GLU A 327 -9.90 4.38 12.46
C GLU A 327 -8.97 4.47 13.68
N THR A 328 -8.00 3.56 13.79
CA THR A 328 -7.02 3.52 14.89
C THR A 328 -5.57 3.68 14.44
N ILE A 329 -5.32 3.69 13.13
CA ILE A 329 -3.96 3.78 12.57
C ILE A 329 -3.63 5.23 12.22
N PHE A 330 -4.57 5.96 11.62
CA PHE A 330 -4.33 7.31 11.11
C PHE A 330 -5.40 8.30 11.57
N GLU A 331 -4.98 9.31 12.33
CA GLU A 331 -5.87 10.26 13.02
C GLU A 331 -6.81 11.02 12.08
N ASN A 332 -6.37 11.36 10.87
CA ASN A 332 -7.10 12.25 9.95
C ASN A 332 -7.53 11.56 8.66
N ARG A 333 -7.79 10.24 8.69
CA ARG A 333 -8.12 9.46 7.49
C ARG A 333 -9.61 9.42 7.13
N PHE A 334 -10.33 10.52 7.34
CA PHE A 334 -11.74 10.68 6.93
C PHE A 334 -11.97 11.84 5.95
N MET A 335 -10.91 12.30 5.26
CA MET A 335 -10.98 13.42 4.30
C MET A 335 -11.90 13.16 3.09
N HIS A 336 -12.32 11.91 2.84
CA HIS A 336 -13.29 11.55 1.82
C HIS A 336 -14.75 11.75 2.27
N VAL A 337 -15.01 11.84 3.58
CA VAL A 337 -16.38 11.97 4.12
C VAL A 337 -17.08 13.25 3.67
N PRO A 338 -16.46 14.44 3.70
CA PRO A 338 -17.08 15.66 3.17
C PRO A 338 -17.46 15.56 1.69
N GLU A 339 -16.64 14.86 0.89
CA GLU A 339 -16.90 14.63 -0.53
C GLU A 339 -18.06 13.65 -0.74
N LEU A 340 -18.18 12.61 0.09
CA LEU A 340 -19.35 11.71 0.10
C LEU A 340 -20.63 12.45 0.57
N GLN A 341 -20.53 13.34 1.57
CA GLN A 341 -21.65 14.18 2.01
C GLN A 341 -22.10 15.14 0.90
N ARG A 342 -21.17 15.67 0.10
CA ARG A 342 -21.48 16.43 -1.13
C ARG A 342 -22.32 15.63 -2.13
N MET A 343 -22.14 14.31 -2.16
CA MET A 343 -22.94 13.37 -2.96
C MET A 343 -24.25 12.96 -2.26
N GLY A 344 -24.54 13.48 -1.06
CA GLY A 344 -25.76 13.20 -0.30
C GLY A 344 -25.65 12.04 0.70
N ALA A 345 -24.45 11.57 1.04
CA ALA A 345 -24.27 10.56 2.08
C ALA A 345 -24.55 11.13 3.48
N GLU A 346 -25.33 10.43 4.30
CA GLU A 346 -25.57 10.78 5.70
C GLU A 346 -24.50 10.14 6.59
N ILE A 347 -23.42 10.87 6.86
CA ILE A 347 -22.29 10.40 7.67
C ILE A 347 -21.98 11.41 8.77
N ALA A 348 -21.93 10.96 10.02
CA ALA A 348 -21.47 11.75 11.16
C ALA A 348 -20.04 11.35 11.53
N LEU A 349 -19.17 12.33 11.78
CA LEU A 349 -17.81 12.10 12.28
C LEU A 349 -17.78 12.32 13.79
N GLU A 350 -17.36 11.31 14.53
CA GLU A 350 -17.22 11.33 15.98
C GLU A 350 -15.81 10.89 16.37
N THR A 351 -14.96 11.84 16.78
CA THR A 351 -13.55 11.59 17.11
C THR A 351 -12.83 10.88 15.95
N ASN A 352 -12.57 9.57 16.09
CA ASN A 352 -11.91 8.72 15.12
C ASN A 352 -12.87 7.71 14.46
N SER A 353 -14.18 7.98 14.50
CA SER A 353 -15.20 7.11 13.91
C SER A 353 -16.07 7.86 12.91
N ALA A 354 -16.42 7.19 11.81
CA ALA A 354 -17.46 7.60 10.88
C ALA A 354 -18.69 6.72 11.08
N VAL A 355 -19.81 7.35 11.42
CA VAL A 355 -21.11 6.71 11.62
C VAL A 355 -21.96 7.02 10.39
N SER A 356 -22.16 6.02 9.52
CA SER A 356 -22.99 6.16 8.33
C SER A 356 -24.40 5.73 8.65
N LYS A 357 -25.36 6.64 8.47
CA LYS A 357 -26.77 6.28 8.35
C LYS A 357 -26.98 5.82 6.91
N GLY A 358 -27.11 4.50 6.77
CA GLY A 358 -27.17 3.82 5.49
C GLY A 358 -28.40 4.18 4.66
N GLU A 359 -28.56 3.50 3.53
CA GLU A 359 -29.62 3.74 2.54
C GLU A 359 -29.62 5.15 1.93
N SER A 360 -28.47 5.83 1.97
CA SER A 360 -28.32 7.14 1.34
C SER A 360 -28.54 7.02 -0.18
N LYS A 361 -29.38 7.91 -0.73
CA LYS A 361 -29.57 8.05 -2.18
C LYS A 361 -28.54 9.04 -2.72
N LEU A 362 -27.42 8.51 -3.19
CA LEU A 362 -26.34 9.34 -3.68
C LEU A 362 -26.68 10.02 -5.00
N LYS A 363 -26.23 11.25 -5.17
CA LYS A 363 -26.33 12.05 -6.41
C LYS A 363 -24.94 12.38 -6.90
N GLY A 364 -24.76 12.30 -8.22
CA GLY A 364 -23.52 12.66 -8.88
C GLY A 364 -23.17 14.12 -8.64
N ALA A 365 -21.91 14.38 -8.33
CA ALA A 365 -21.41 15.72 -8.03
C ALA A 365 -19.92 15.86 -8.39
N PRO A 366 -19.39 17.09 -8.58
CA PRO A 366 -17.96 17.32 -8.76
C PRO A 366 -17.16 17.14 -7.45
N VAL A 367 -16.42 16.06 -7.28
CA VAL A 367 -15.68 15.77 -6.04
C VAL A 367 -14.17 15.80 -6.25
N MET A 368 -13.41 15.94 -5.17
CA MET A 368 -11.94 16.00 -5.24
C MET A 368 -11.30 14.83 -4.49
N ALA A 369 -10.41 14.10 -5.18
CA ALA A 369 -9.54 13.14 -4.50
C ALA A 369 -8.56 13.86 -3.57
N THR A 370 -8.52 13.43 -2.30
CA THR A 370 -7.63 13.98 -1.26
C THR A 370 -6.47 13.04 -0.94
N ASP A 371 -6.67 11.73 -1.12
CA ASP A 371 -5.63 10.71 -1.03
C ASP A 371 -5.94 9.52 -1.95
N LEU A 372 -4.98 8.60 -2.02
CA LEU A 372 -5.03 7.42 -2.88
C LEU A 372 -6.28 6.56 -2.63
N ARG A 373 -6.62 6.23 -1.38
CA ARG A 373 -7.73 5.30 -1.07
C ARG A 373 -9.06 6.03 -0.98
N ALA A 374 -9.05 7.31 -0.57
CA ALA A 374 -10.20 8.21 -0.72
C ALA A 374 -10.70 8.30 -2.17
N SER A 375 -9.78 8.36 -3.14
CA SER A 375 -10.19 8.41 -4.55
C SER A 375 -10.99 7.18 -4.98
N ALA A 376 -10.62 5.98 -4.52
CA ALA A 376 -11.35 4.75 -4.79
C ALA A 376 -12.73 4.71 -4.13
N SER A 377 -12.89 5.26 -2.93
CA SER A 377 -14.22 5.34 -2.30
C SER A 377 -15.17 6.26 -3.06
N LEU A 378 -14.66 7.37 -3.62
CA LEU A 378 -15.45 8.27 -4.46
C LEU A 378 -15.85 7.62 -5.79
N ILE A 379 -14.97 6.78 -6.35
CA ILE A 379 -15.30 5.97 -7.53
C ILE A 379 -16.45 5.01 -7.19
N ILE A 380 -16.33 4.24 -6.10
CA ILE A 380 -17.38 3.29 -5.66
C ILE A 380 -18.72 3.99 -5.43
N ALA A 381 -18.71 5.16 -4.77
CA ALA A 381 -19.91 5.97 -4.57
C ALA A 381 -20.50 6.44 -5.91
N GLY A 382 -19.66 6.87 -6.85
CA GLY A 382 -20.07 7.31 -8.19
C GLY A 382 -20.74 6.21 -9.02
N LEU A 383 -20.34 4.93 -8.83
CA LEU A 383 -20.94 3.80 -9.55
C LEU A 383 -22.43 3.60 -9.24
N VAL A 384 -22.90 4.05 -8.08
CA VAL A 384 -24.31 3.90 -7.64
C VAL A 384 -25.06 5.23 -7.50
N ALA A 385 -24.39 6.36 -7.74
CA ALA A 385 -24.99 7.68 -7.63
C ALA A 385 -25.83 8.05 -8.87
N GLU A 386 -26.97 8.69 -8.65
CA GLU A 386 -27.84 9.19 -9.72
C GLU A 386 -27.17 10.37 -10.45
N GLY A 387 -27.04 10.30 -11.77
CA GLY A 387 -26.41 11.35 -12.58
C GLY A 387 -24.91 11.11 -12.82
N GLU A 388 -24.15 12.19 -12.96
CA GLU A 388 -22.70 12.12 -13.25
C GLU A 388 -21.86 12.59 -12.06
N THR A 389 -20.88 11.79 -11.67
CA THR A 389 -19.85 12.15 -10.69
C THR A 389 -18.57 12.52 -11.42
N HIS A 390 -18.01 13.69 -11.12
CA HIS A 390 -16.76 14.16 -11.74
C HIS A 390 -15.69 14.19 -10.66
N ILE A 391 -14.68 13.31 -10.74
CA ILE A 391 -13.62 13.21 -9.74
C ILE A 391 -12.36 13.87 -10.28
N SER A 392 -11.96 15.00 -9.68
CA SER A 392 -10.71 15.71 -10.01
C SER A 392 -9.56 15.24 -9.12
N ARG A 393 -8.32 15.66 -9.46
CA ARG A 393 -7.06 15.31 -8.75
C ARG A 393 -6.74 13.82 -8.77
N ILE A 394 -7.02 13.14 -9.88
CA ILE A 394 -6.82 11.69 -10.03
C ILE A 394 -5.35 11.27 -10.05
N TYR A 395 -4.41 12.22 -10.07
CA TYR A 395 -3.00 11.93 -9.80
C TYR A 395 -2.78 11.28 -8.41
N HIS A 396 -3.72 11.40 -7.47
CA HIS A 396 -3.69 10.62 -6.23
C HIS A 396 -4.03 9.14 -6.47
N LEU A 397 -5.00 8.85 -7.34
CA LEU A 397 -5.44 7.52 -7.73
C LEU A 397 -4.35 6.76 -8.49
N ASP A 398 -3.71 7.44 -9.46
CA ASP A 398 -2.65 6.89 -10.33
C ASP A 398 -1.37 6.49 -9.56
N ARG A 399 -1.29 6.81 -8.27
CA ARG A 399 -0.22 6.36 -7.37
C ARG A 399 -0.43 4.96 -6.83
N GLY A 400 -1.62 4.36 -6.97
CA GLY A 400 -1.92 3.10 -6.30
C GLY A 400 -3.07 2.27 -6.87
N TYR A 401 -3.60 2.63 -8.04
CA TYR A 401 -4.44 1.77 -8.85
C TYR A 401 -4.01 1.87 -10.31
N GLU A 402 -3.82 0.73 -10.95
CA GLU A 402 -3.35 0.63 -12.33
C GLU A 402 -4.56 0.59 -13.26
N ALA A 403 -4.73 1.63 -14.08
CA ALA A 403 -5.78 1.73 -15.10
C ALA A 403 -7.18 1.32 -14.59
N ILE A 404 -7.55 1.81 -13.40
CA ILE A 404 -8.78 1.37 -12.70
C ILE A 404 -10.03 1.60 -13.56
N GLU A 405 -10.07 2.65 -14.37
CA GLU A 405 -11.16 2.94 -15.30
C GLU A 405 -11.33 1.83 -16.36
N LEU A 406 -10.22 1.27 -16.85
CA LEU A 406 -10.26 0.21 -17.86
C LEU A 406 -10.70 -1.11 -17.23
N LYS A 407 -10.16 -1.44 -16.06
CA LYS A 407 -10.54 -2.65 -15.31
C LYS A 407 -12.01 -2.61 -14.88
N LEU A 408 -12.50 -1.46 -14.38
CA LEU A 408 -13.93 -1.28 -14.06
C LEU A 408 -14.80 -1.31 -15.31
N GLY A 409 -14.37 -0.67 -16.40
CA GLY A 409 -15.07 -0.72 -17.69
C GLY A 409 -15.21 -2.16 -18.22
N GLY A 410 -14.18 -2.99 -18.05
CA GLY A 410 -14.21 -4.42 -18.37
C GLY A 410 -15.23 -5.22 -17.55
N LEU A 411 -15.62 -4.72 -16.38
CA LEU A 411 -16.68 -5.28 -15.53
C LEU A 411 -18.07 -4.69 -15.80
N GLY A 412 -18.20 -3.82 -16.81
CA GLY A 412 -19.46 -3.16 -17.19
C GLY A 412 -19.72 -1.82 -16.50
N ALA A 413 -18.73 -1.24 -15.81
CA ALA A 413 -18.87 0.10 -15.22
C ALA A 413 -18.87 1.20 -16.29
N ASN A 414 -19.64 2.26 -16.05
CA ASN A 414 -19.64 3.46 -16.88
C ASN A 414 -18.68 4.50 -16.29
N VAL A 415 -17.39 4.30 -16.55
CA VAL A 415 -16.29 5.14 -16.08
C VAL A 415 -15.45 5.56 -17.28
N SER A 416 -15.14 6.85 -17.38
CA SER A 416 -14.21 7.36 -18.40
C SER A 416 -13.23 8.36 -17.81
N ARG A 417 -12.02 8.40 -18.36
CA ARG A 417 -11.01 9.42 -18.08
C ARG A 417 -11.11 10.52 -19.13
N ALA A 418 -11.11 11.77 -18.70
CA ALA A 418 -11.14 12.94 -19.57
C ALA A 418 -10.10 13.97 -19.12
N SER A 419 -9.48 14.66 -20.06
CA SER A 419 -8.62 15.81 -19.74
C SER A 419 -9.46 17.03 -19.37
N GLU A 420 -9.12 17.69 -18.26
CA GLU A 420 -9.58 19.05 -17.91
C GLU A 420 -8.87 20.10 -18.76
#